data_AF-A0A2W5KDM7-F1
#
_entry.id   AF-A0A2W5KDM7-F1
#
_cell.length_a   1.000
_cell.length_b   1.000
_cell.length_c   1.000
_cell.angle_alpha   90.00
_cell.angle_beta   90.00
_cell.angle_gamma   90.00
#
_symmetry.space_group_name_H-M   'P 1'
#
loop_
_entity.id
_entity.type
_entity.pdbx_description
1 polymer ?
#
loop_
_entity_poly.entity_id
_entity_poly.type
_entity_poly.pdbx_seq_one_letter_code
_entity_poly.pdbx_strand_id
1 'polypeptide(L)' 'MFQPAAPNVALIASREKTAVGDMRAFLATIKPQSPSEALRLLRKAYPEAPLSLRVAACGLSDMRAA' A
#
# COMPACT_ATOMS: atom_id res chain seq x y z
N MET A 1 -16.32 -32.46 3.23
CA MET A 1 -16.30 -31.02 3.53
C MET A 1 -15.14 -30.40 2.74
N PHE A 2 -15.36 -30.06 1.46
CA PHE A 2 -14.33 -29.38 0.66
C PHE A 2 -14.96 -28.09 0.12
N GLN A 3 -14.58 -26.96 0.69
CA GLN A 3 -14.88 -25.64 0.14
C GLN A 3 -13.77 -25.30 -0.87
N PRO A 4 -14.04 -25.15 -2.17
CA PRO A 4 -13.09 -24.57 -3.11
C PRO A 4 -13.31 -23.06 -3.16
N ALA A 5 -12.89 -22.33 -2.13
CA ALA A 5 -13.03 -20.88 -2.09
C ALA A 5 -11.67 -20.21 -1.95
N ALA A 6 -11.00 -19.90 -3.07
CA ALA A 6 -10.09 -18.75 -3.12
C ALA A 6 -9.64 -18.31 -4.54
N PRO A 7 -10.48 -18.27 -5.60
CA PRO A 7 -10.11 -17.45 -6.77
C PRO A 7 -10.07 -15.96 -6.42
N ASN A 8 -10.83 -15.53 -5.40
CA ASN A 8 -10.89 -14.14 -4.96
C ASN A 8 -9.67 -13.68 -4.16
N VAL A 9 -9.05 -14.52 -3.32
CA VAL A 9 -7.91 -14.08 -2.49
C VAL A 9 -6.70 -13.70 -3.34
N ALA A 10 -6.39 -14.48 -4.38
CA ALA A 10 -5.28 -14.18 -5.29
C ALA A 10 -5.54 -12.90 -6.12
N LEU A 11 -6.78 -12.67 -6.54
CA LEU A 11 -7.18 -11.46 -7.26
C LEU A 11 -7.12 -10.22 -6.35
N ILE A 12 -7.59 -10.33 -5.11
CA ILE A 12 -7.54 -9.27 -4.10
C ILE A 12 -6.08 -8.94 -3.78
N ALA A 13 -5.26 -9.95 -3.49
CA ALA A 13 -3.82 -9.77 -3.23
C ALA A 13 -3.06 -9.15 -4.41
N SER A 14 -3.46 -9.49 -5.65
CA SER A 14 -2.87 -8.87 -6.85
C SER A 14 -3.26 -7.41 -6.99
N ARG A 15 -4.53 -7.08 -6.73
CA ARG A 15 -5.04 -5.70 -6.78
C ARG A 15 -4.45 -4.83 -5.67
N GLU A 16 -4.26 -5.41 -4.49
CA GLU A 16 -3.58 -4.78 -3.36
C GLU A 16 -2.09 -4.54 -3.64
N LYS A 17 -1.39 -5.51 -4.24
CA LYS A 17 0.00 -5.33 -4.70
C LYS A 17 0.13 -4.22 -5.73
N THR A 18 -0.77 -4.15 -6.70
CA THR A 18 -0.80 -3.07 -7.68
C THR A 18 -1.03 -1.72 -6.99
N ALA A 19 -2.03 -1.62 -6.10
CA ALA A 19 -2.33 -0.39 -5.37
C ALA A 19 -1.14 0.11 -4.52
N VAL A 20 -0.43 -0.79 -3.83
CA VAL A 20 0.78 -0.44 -3.08
C VAL A 20 1.90 0.02 -4.00
N GLY A 21 2.04 -0.60 -5.18
CA GLY A 21 3.00 -0.18 -6.21
C GLY A 21 2.73 1.23 -6.73
N ASP A 22 1.47 1.54 -7.08
CA ASP A 22 1.05 2.88 -7.51
C ASP A 22 1.29 3.93 -6.43
N MET A 23 0.94 3.63 -5.18
CA MET A 23 1.19 4.53 -4.05
C MET A 23 2.68 4.76 -3.82
N ARG A 24 3.52 3.73 -3.96
CA ARG A 24 4.99 3.88 -3.88
C ARG A 24 5.53 4.75 -5.02
N ALA A 25 5.06 4.56 -6.24
CA ALA A 25 5.45 5.38 -7.37
C ALA A 25 5.04 6.85 -7.16
N PHE A 26 3.83 7.09 -6.66
CA PHE A 26 3.36 8.43 -6.29
C PHE A 26 4.23 9.08 -5.20
N LEU A 27 4.61 8.33 -4.16
CA LEU A 27 5.52 8.87 -3.14
C LEU A 27 6.93 9.12 -3.68
N ALA A 28 7.40 8.31 -4.63
CA ALA A 28 8.71 8.49 -5.25
C ALA A 28 8.81 9.78 -6.10
N THR A 29 7.70 10.25 -6.68
CA THR A 29 7.68 11.53 -7.40
C THR A 29 7.68 12.74 -6.46
N ILE A 30 6.99 12.65 -5.32
CA ILE A 30 6.89 13.76 -4.36
C ILE A 30 8.10 13.81 -3.41
N LYS A 31 8.70 12.66 -3.08
CA LYS A 31 9.79 12.52 -2.09
C LYS A 31 9.41 13.12 -0.72
N PRO A 32 8.41 12.56 -0.03
CA PRO A 32 8.03 13.02 1.31
C PRO A 32 9.23 12.97 2.27
N GLN A 33 9.34 13.98 3.13
CA GLN A 33 10.46 14.11 4.06
C GLN A 33 10.29 13.26 5.33
N SER A 34 9.08 12.71 5.55
CA SER A 34 8.79 11.84 6.69
C SER A 34 7.68 10.81 6.38
N PRO A 35 7.60 9.69 7.13
CA PRO A 35 6.50 8.72 7.00
C PRO A 35 5.13 9.35 7.28
N SER A 36 5.05 10.29 8.21
CA SER A 36 3.82 11.03 8.53
C SER A 36 3.35 11.89 7.38
N GLU A 37 4.28 12.52 6.66
CA GLU A 37 3.98 13.29 5.45
C GLU A 37 3.54 12.37 4.31
N ALA A 38 4.24 11.25 4.11
CA ALA A 38 3.86 10.23 3.13
C ALA A 38 2.43 9.72 3.37
N LEU A 39 2.07 9.39 4.61
CA LEU A 39 0.70 8.98 4.96
C LEU A 39 -0.33 10.09 4.72
N ARG A 40 0.03 11.35 4.99
CA ARG A 40 -0.85 12.50 4.77
C ARG A 40 -1.10 12.71 3.27
N LEU A 41 -0.07 12.56 2.44
CA LEU A 41 -0.17 12.64 0.97
C LEU A 41 -0.99 11.48 0.42
N LEU A 42 -0.74 10.24 0.86
CA LEU A 42 -1.51 9.07 0.45
C LEU A 42 -2.97 9.14 0.89
N ARG A 43 -3.27 9.70 2.07
CA ARG A 43 -4.65 9.92 2.50
C ARG A 43 -5.40 10.90 1.61
N LYS A 44 -4.72 11.90 1.05
CA LYS A 44 -5.31 12.87 0.12
C LYS A 44 -5.48 12.28 -1.28
N ALA A 45 -4.48 11.55 -1.78
CA ALA A 45 -4.50 10.98 -3.13
C ALA A 45 -5.33 9.68 -3.25
N TYR A 46 -5.40 8.89 -2.17
CA TYR A 46 -6.09 7.60 -2.11
C TYR A 46 -6.99 7.51 -0.86
N PRO A 47 -8.06 8.32 -0.77
CA PRO A 47 -8.95 8.33 0.41
C PRO A 47 -9.69 7.00 0.60
N GLU A 48 -10.08 6.36 -0.51
CA GLU A 48 -10.81 5.08 -0.54
C GLU A 48 -9.93 3.87 -0.17
N ALA A 49 -8.60 4.02 -0.20
CA ALA A 49 -7.72 2.91 0.12
C ALA A 49 -7.67 2.68 1.65
N PRO A 50 -7.71 1.43 2.14
CA PRO A 50 -7.60 1.14 3.55
C PRO A 50 -6.24 1.60 4.13
N LEU A 51 -6.23 1.90 5.43
CA LEU A 51 -5.03 2.37 6.14
C LEU A 51 -3.86 1.39 5.98
N SER A 52 -4.12 0.09 6.04
CA SER A 52 -3.12 -0.97 5.91
C SER A 52 -2.33 -0.90 4.59
N LEU A 53 -2.99 -0.59 3.46
CA LEU A 53 -2.31 -0.44 2.17
C LEU A 53 -1.48 0.85 2.12
N ARG A 54 -1.99 1.94 2.68
CA ARG A 54 -1.25 3.21 2.77
C ARG A 54 0.02 3.07 3.62
N VAL A 55 -0.05 2.32 4.72
CA VAL A 55 1.11 2.01 5.58
C VAL A 55 2.11 1.10 4.85
N ALA A 56 1.64 0.08 4.13
CA ALA A 56 2.49 -0.81 3.32
C ALA A 56 3.24 -0.05 2.21
N ALA A 57 2.60 0.97 1.64
CA ALA A 57 3.22 1.86 0.65
C ALA A 57 4.29 2.79 1.25
N CYS A 58 4.14 3.21 2.51
CA CYS A 58 5.15 4.02 3.20
C CYS A 58 6.44 3.27 3.57
N GLY A 59 6.51 1.95 3.38
CA GLY A 59 7.75 1.19 3.63
C GLY A 59 8.12 1.07 5.11
N LEU A 60 7.18 1.31 6.04
CA LEU A 60 7.38 1.10 7.48
C LEU A 60 7.72 -0.35 7.85
N SER A 61 7.59 -1.30 6.91
CA SER A 61 8.05 -2.68 7.04
C SER A 61 9.55 -2.89 6.71
N ASP A 62 10.27 -1.87 6.23
CA ASP A 62 11.65 -1.99 5.73
C ASP A 62 12.69 -1.16 6.51
N MET A 63 12.30 -0.44 7.58
CA MET A 63 13.27 0.24 8.47
C MET A 63 13.99 -0.73 9.42
N ARG A 64 14.54 -1.82 8.85
CA ARG A 64 15.52 -2.71 9.47
C ARG A 64 16.61 -3.12 8.48
N ALA A 65 17.11 -2.18 7.67
CA ALA A 65 18.34 -2.36 6.90
C ALA A 65 18.84 -1.01 6.34
N ALA A 66 19.47 -0.18 7.17
CA ALA A 66 20.49 0.79 6.77
C ALA A 66 21.24 1.28 8.01
#